data_AF-A0A7Y0G996-F1
#
_entry.id   AF-A0A7Y0G996-F1
#
_cell.length_a   1.000
_cell.length_b   1.000
_cell.length_c   1.000
_cell.angle_alpha   90.00
_cell.angle_beta   90.00
_cell.angle_gamma   90.00
#
_symmetry.space_group_name_H-M   'P 1'
#
loop_
_entity.id
_entity.type
_entity.pdbx_description
1 polymer ?
#
loop_
_entity_poly.entity_id
_entity_poly.type
_entity_poly.pdbx_seq_one_letter_code
_entity_poly.pdbx_strand_id
1 'polypeptide(L)'
;MAEWLHEAGIGEERAILVEGGSIIAARIDWGEPLRAGHVGTARITRRLAGTRRGFARFVDGSETQVDSLPPSATEGSALRLRITRGAIAEKGRTKLPQARPAAPDEPDRPAPDLLESLRAEGHTVRSLRVTDRDFDQAGWDELAEEALSGEIAFDGGSLAITPTPAMTLIDIDGPPPLPALCLAAVPAIASALPRLDIAGSVGIDFPSLPEKRDRQAVDTALAAALDGMKVERTAMNGFGFVQLVSRLERPSLPARFARHPAGAAARMLLRRAERVQEPGVLHLIAPAAVLRAIPGDWLAELARRTGREVVCEERTGLALGGGFAQAVAR
;
A
#
# COMPACT_ATOMS: atom_id res chain seq x y z
N MET A 1 -19.06 15.49 -1.88
CA MET A 1 -18.10 15.46 -3.01
C MET A 1 -16.83 14.84 -2.47
N ALA A 2 -16.31 13.82 -3.12
CA ALA A 2 -15.07 13.17 -2.70
C ALA A 2 -13.86 14.08 -2.98
N GLU A 3 -12.96 14.24 -2.01
CA GLU A 3 -11.73 15.03 -2.12
C GLU A 3 -10.51 14.18 -1.71
N TRP A 4 -9.43 14.21 -2.50
CA TRP A 4 -8.17 13.63 -2.06
C TRP A 4 -7.44 14.59 -1.13
N LEU A 5 -7.07 14.11 0.05
CA LEU A 5 -6.21 14.76 1.00
C LEU A 5 -4.82 14.14 0.92
N HIS A 6 -3.77 14.96 0.96
CA HIS A 6 -2.40 14.51 0.85
C HIS A 6 -1.53 15.09 1.98
N GLU A 7 -0.69 14.25 2.58
CA GLU A 7 0.32 14.67 3.54
C GLU A 7 1.72 14.19 3.13
N ALA A 8 2.66 15.13 3.05
CA ALA A 8 4.09 14.87 2.85
C ALA A 8 4.79 14.64 4.19
N GLY A 9 4.98 13.38 4.56
CA GLY A 9 5.63 12.95 5.80
C GLY A 9 7.13 12.76 5.66
N ILE A 10 7.78 12.49 6.79
CA ILE A 10 9.18 12.09 6.80
C ILE A 10 9.24 10.61 6.46
N GLY A 11 9.86 10.29 5.32
CA GLY A 11 10.00 8.91 4.84
C GLY A 11 8.73 8.31 4.22
N GLU A 12 7.66 9.09 4.08
CA GLU A 12 6.38 8.65 3.52
C GLU A 12 5.58 9.82 2.94
N GLU A 13 4.98 9.63 1.78
CA GLU A 13 3.80 10.39 1.35
C GLU A 13 2.57 9.51 1.54
N ARG A 14 1.47 10.12 2.01
CA ARG A 14 0.20 9.42 2.18
C ARG A 14 -0.94 10.27 1.69
N ALA A 15 -1.94 9.62 1.10
CA ALA A 15 -3.12 10.25 0.58
C ALA A 15 -4.37 9.43 0.90
N ILE A 16 -5.46 10.12 1.22
CA ILE A 16 -6.78 9.52 1.44
C ILE A 16 -7.82 10.24 0.60
N LEU A 17 -8.73 9.50 -0.02
CA LEU A 17 -9.94 10.04 -0.63
C LEU A 17 -11.03 10.02 0.42
N VAL A 18 -11.57 11.19 0.75
CA VAL A 18 -12.59 11.34 1.79
C VAL A 18 -13.92 11.71 1.15
N GLU A 19 -14.97 10.97 1.50
CA GLU A 19 -16.35 11.29 1.18
C GLU A 19 -17.22 11.14 2.43
N GLY A 20 -18.05 12.15 2.72
CA GLY A 20 -18.92 12.13 3.90
C GLY A 20 -18.17 12.06 5.24
N GLY A 21 -16.89 12.44 5.27
CA GLY A 21 -16.04 12.33 6.47
C GLY A 21 -15.38 10.97 6.67
N SER A 22 -15.54 10.02 5.73
CA SER A 22 -14.92 8.69 5.82
C SER A 22 -13.93 8.45 4.68
N ILE A 23 -12.87 7.69 4.97
CA ILE A 23 -11.91 7.27 3.95
C ILE A 23 -12.56 6.23 3.04
N ILE A 24 -12.62 6.53 1.74
CA ILE A 24 -13.12 5.61 0.71
C ILE A 24 -11.99 5.05 -0.18
N ALA A 25 -10.80 5.66 -0.17
CA ALA A 25 -9.59 5.11 -0.77
C ALA A 25 -8.35 5.64 -0.05
N ALA A 26 -7.25 4.89 -0.03
CA ALA A 26 -5.98 5.41 0.45
C ALA A 26 -4.81 4.92 -0.40
N ARG A 27 -3.71 5.67 -0.38
CA ARG A 27 -2.45 5.31 -1.03
C ARG A 27 -1.29 5.82 -0.17
N ILE A 28 -0.21 5.04 -0.16
CA ILE A 28 1.05 5.43 0.48
C ILE A 28 2.22 5.18 -0.44
N ASP A 29 3.22 6.05 -0.32
CA ASP A 29 4.47 5.98 -1.03
C ASP A 29 5.63 6.14 -0.07
N TRP A 30 6.60 5.21 -0.12
CA TRP A 30 7.77 5.23 0.76
C TRP A 30 9.03 5.71 0.04
N GLY A 31 8.87 6.27 -1.16
CA GLY A 31 9.95 6.87 -1.93
C GLY A 31 10.87 5.85 -2.58
N GLU A 32 10.39 4.63 -2.90
CA GLU A 32 11.23 3.66 -3.59
C GLU A 32 11.71 4.22 -4.95
N PRO A 33 12.97 4.00 -5.36
CA PRO A 33 13.50 4.60 -6.59
C PRO A 33 12.80 4.12 -7.86
N LEU A 34 12.57 2.82 -7.97
CA LEU A 34 11.92 2.19 -9.12
C LEU A 34 10.43 1.93 -8.84
N ARG A 35 9.62 2.99 -8.97
CA ARG A 35 8.16 2.96 -8.90
C ARG A 35 7.53 3.09 -10.28
N ALA A 36 6.25 2.72 -10.37
CA ALA A 36 5.49 2.82 -11.62
C ALA A 36 5.57 4.25 -12.18
N GLY A 37 5.83 4.36 -13.48
CA GLY A 37 6.02 5.64 -14.16
C GLY A 37 7.47 6.10 -14.27
N HIS A 38 8.43 5.57 -13.52
CA HIS A 38 9.85 5.86 -13.77
C HIS A 38 10.23 5.46 -15.20
N VAL A 39 10.96 6.33 -15.91
CA VAL A 39 11.51 6.06 -17.24
C VAL A 39 13.00 6.34 -17.22
N GLY A 40 13.81 5.37 -17.65
CA GLY A 40 15.24 5.55 -17.69
C GLY A 40 15.93 4.54 -18.60
N THR A 41 17.16 4.85 -18.96
CA THR A 41 18.01 3.93 -19.71
C THR A 41 18.60 2.86 -18.79
N ALA A 42 18.40 1.59 -19.15
CA ALA A 42 18.95 0.44 -18.43
C ALA A 42 19.73 -0.46 -19.38
N ARG A 43 20.71 -1.21 -18.85
CA ARG A 43 21.44 -2.23 -19.60
C ARG A 43 20.77 -3.59 -19.41
N ILE A 44 20.49 -4.30 -20.50
CA ILE A 44 19.98 -5.67 -20.43
C ILE A 44 21.07 -6.58 -19.86
N THR A 45 20.84 -7.17 -18.70
CA THR A 45 21.82 -8.03 -18.02
C THR A 45 21.64 -9.50 -18.38
N ARG A 46 20.40 -9.92 -18.63
CA ARG A 46 20.09 -11.31 -18.96
C ARG A 46 18.78 -11.41 -19.74
N ARG A 47 18.73 -12.28 -20.75
CA ARG A 47 17.48 -12.68 -21.43
C ARG A 47 17.06 -14.08 -20.99
N LEU A 48 15.75 -14.30 -20.94
CA LEU A 48 15.17 -15.60 -20.68
C LEU A 48 14.91 -16.31 -22.02
N ALA A 49 15.67 -17.36 -22.29
CA ALA A 49 15.59 -18.14 -23.53
C ALA A 49 14.16 -18.56 -23.86
N GLY A 50 13.78 -18.46 -25.13
CA GLY A 50 12.43 -18.80 -25.61
C GLY A 50 11.33 -17.82 -25.20
N THR A 51 11.65 -16.70 -24.54
CA THR A 51 10.66 -15.70 -24.11
C THR A 51 11.07 -14.27 -24.50
N ARG A 52 10.11 -13.35 -24.41
CA ARG A 52 10.35 -11.91 -24.52
C ARG A 52 10.65 -11.26 -23.16
N ARG A 53 11.18 -12.02 -22.21
CA ARG A 53 11.46 -11.56 -20.84
C ARG A 53 12.95 -11.56 -20.54
N GLY A 54 13.34 -10.78 -19.56
CA GLY A 54 14.72 -10.67 -19.13
C GLY A 54 14.87 -9.84 -17.87
N PHE A 55 16.11 -9.44 -17.62
CA PHE A 55 16.53 -8.61 -16.50
C PHE A 55 17.35 -7.46 -17.07
N ALA A 56 17.24 -6.30 -16.42
CA ALA A 56 18.02 -5.13 -16.74
C ALA A 56 18.47 -4.42 -15.47
N ARG A 57 19.52 -3.63 -15.59
CA ARG A 57 20.11 -2.84 -14.51
C ARG A 57 20.23 -1.39 -14.94
N PHE A 58 19.72 -0.47 -14.12
CA PHE A 58 19.86 0.97 -14.31
C PHE A 58 21.24 1.45 -13.86
N VAL A 59 21.56 2.72 -14.16
CA VAL A 59 22.86 3.33 -13.85
C VAL A 59 23.16 3.36 -12.35
N ASP A 60 22.14 3.54 -11.53
CA ASP A 60 22.23 3.51 -10.05
C ASP A 60 22.42 2.10 -9.46
N GLY A 61 22.52 1.08 -10.32
CA GLY A 61 22.69 -0.31 -9.93
C GLY A 61 21.39 -1.05 -9.61
N SER A 62 20.24 -0.38 -9.59
CA SER A 62 18.95 -0.99 -9.35
C SER A 62 18.57 -1.97 -10.46
N GLU A 63 17.98 -3.09 -10.08
CA GLU A 63 17.60 -4.17 -11.00
C GLU A 63 16.09 -4.22 -11.23
N THR A 64 15.70 -4.57 -12.45
CA THR A 64 14.31 -4.76 -12.83
C THR A 64 14.15 -6.03 -13.66
N GLN A 65 13.00 -6.69 -13.52
CA GLN A 65 12.54 -7.66 -14.50
C GLN A 65 11.94 -6.90 -15.69
N VAL A 66 12.21 -7.34 -16.91
CA VAL A 66 11.68 -6.74 -18.14
C VAL A 66 10.75 -7.73 -18.83
N ASP A 67 9.57 -7.24 -19.21
CA ASP A 67 8.62 -7.95 -20.04
C ASP A 67 8.56 -7.31 -21.44
N SER A 68 8.10 -8.08 -22.43
CA SER A 68 7.91 -7.60 -23.81
C SER A 68 9.17 -7.06 -24.52
N LEU A 69 10.37 -7.55 -24.18
CA LEU A 69 11.62 -7.19 -24.84
C LEU A 69 11.51 -7.31 -26.38
N PRO A 70 12.00 -6.31 -27.15
CA PRO A 70 12.01 -6.40 -28.60
C PRO A 70 13.01 -7.48 -29.06
N PRO A 71 12.80 -8.11 -30.24
CA PRO A 71 13.73 -9.11 -30.77
C PRO A 71 15.17 -8.58 -30.94
N SER A 72 15.33 -7.28 -31.19
CA SER A 72 16.61 -6.59 -31.34
C SER A 72 17.36 -6.34 -30.03
N ALA A 73 16.74 -6.53 -28.86
CA ALA A 73 17.42 -6.36 -27.59
C ALA A 73 18.40 -7.51 -27.34
N THR A 74 19.67 -7.18 -27.11
CA THR A 74 20.74 -8.13 -26.81
C THR A 74 21.26 -7.93 -25.38
N GLU A 75 21.83 -8.97 -24.79
CA GLU A 75 22.51 -8.81 -23.50
C GLU A 75 23.67 -7.82 -23.66
N GLY A 76 23.82 -6.93 -22.68
CA GLY A 76 24.77 -5.83 -22.71
C GLY A 76 24.27 -4.58 -23.44
N SER A 77 23.19 -4.61 -24.22
CA SER A 77 22.68 -3.41 -24.89
C SER A 77 21.92 -2.50 -23.94
N ALA A 78 21.94 -1.19 -24.24
CA ALA A 78 21.10 -0.22 -23.56
C ALA A 78 19.68 -0.24 -24.14
N LEU A 79 18.68 -0.11 -23.28
CA LEU A 79 17.29 0.02 -23.66
C LEU A 79 16.60 0.99 -22.70
N ARG A 80 15.82 1.93 -23.24
CA ARG A 80 14.97 2.77 -22.41
C ARG A 80 13.79 1.96 -21.92
N LEU A 81 13.60 1.95 -20.61
CA LEU A 81 12.59 1.16 -19.92
C LEU A 81 11.68 2.07 -19.09
N ARG A 82 10.40 1.73 -19.08
CA ARG A 82 9.40 2.29 -18.16
C ARG A 82 9.06 1.25 -17.10
N ILE A 83 9.15 1.62 -15.83
CA ILE A 83 8.65 0.79 -14.73
C ILE A 83 7.12 0.79 -14.73
N THR A 84 6.51 -0.39 -14.72
CA THR A 84 5.06 -0.59 -14.70
C THR A 84 4.54 -1.04 -13.34
N ARG A 85 5.41 -1.63 -12.51
CA ARG A 85 5.11 -2.07 -11.15
C ARG A 85 6.36 -1.95 -10.28
N GLY A 86 6.21 -1.38 -9.09
CA GLY A 86 7.28 -1.29 -8.11
C GLY A 86 7.72 -2.67 -7.57
N ALA A 87 8.77 -2.69 -6.76
CA ALA A 87 9.17 -3.90 -6.04
C ALA A 87 8.05 -4.37 -5.10
N ILE A 88 7.92 -5.69 -4.90
CA ILE A 88 6.99 -6.26 -3.92
C ILE A 88 7.77 -7.19 -3.00
N ALA A 89 7.85 -6.82 -1.73
CA ALA A 89 8.43 -7.67 -0.70
C ALA A 89 7.46 -8.81 -0.35
N GLU A 90 7.97 -10.05 -0.31
CA GLU A 90 7.22 -11.25 0.02
C GLU A 90 7.95 -12.03 1.12
N LYS A 91 7.29 -13.03 1.70
CA LYS A 91 7.96 -13.91 2.67
C LYS A 91 9.08 -14.68 1.95
N GLY A 92 10.32 -14.41 2.32
CA GLY A 92 11.51 -15.12 1.81
C GLY A 92 12.07 -14.64 0.47
N ARG A 93 11.47 -13.64 -0.19
CA ARG A 93 12.03 -13.02 -1.41
C ARG A 93 11.43 -11.64 -1.67
N THR A 94 12.08 -10.87 -2.54
CA THR A 94 11.51 -9.64 -3.11
C THR A 94 11.32 -9.83 -4.60
N LYS A 95 10.10 -9.65 -5.09
CA LYS A 95 9.84 -9.52 -6.53
C LYS A 95 10.45 -8.20 -6.98
N LEU A 96 11.39 -8.27 -7.91
CA LEU A 96 11.96 -7.08 -8.54
C LEU A 96 10.85 -6.20 -9.13
N PRO A 97 11.10 -4.88 -9.27
CA PRO A 97 10.30 -4.02 -10.13
C PRO A 97 10.11 -4.66 -11.50
N GLN A 98 8.98 -4.36 -12.14
CA GLN A 98 8.68 -4.81 -13.48
C GLN A 98 8.72 -3.62 -14.43
N ALA A 99 9.38 -3.81 -15.57
CA ALA A 99 9.53 -2.82 -16.60
C ALA A 99 9.06 -3.34 -17.96
N ARG A 100 8.76 -2.40 -18.86
CA ARG A 100 8.57 -2.64 -20.29
C ARG A 100 9.41 -1.64 -21.10
N PRO A 101 9.74 -1.94 -22.37
CA PRO A 101 10.32 -0.94 -23.26
C PRO A 101 9.49 0.35 -23.25
N ALA A 102 10.16 1.48 -23.09
CA ALA A 102 9.56 2.80 -23.20
C ALA A 102 9.15 3.08 -24.65
N ALA A 103 8.27 4.08 -24.86
CA ALA A 103 8.01 4.54 -26.22
C ALA A 103 9.28 5.23 -26.80
N PRO A 104 9.51 5.24 -28.13
CA PRO A 104 10.74 5.75 -28.73
C PRO A 104 11.14 7.16 -28.26
N ASP A 105 10.16 8.05 -28.16
CA ASP A 105 10.36 9.47 -27.82
C ASP A 105 10.00 9.79 -26.36
N GLU A 106 9.79 8.78 -25.53
CA GLU A 106 9.51 9.02 -24.12
C GLU A 106 10.78 9.51 -23.39
N PRO A 107 10.73 10.65 -22.69
CA PRO A 107 11.89 11.19 -22.00
C PRO A 107 12.20 10.41 -20.71
N ASP A 108 13.49 10.38 -20.36
CA ASP A 108 13.93 9.91 -19.05
C ASP A 108 13.33 10.81 -17.96
N ARG A 109 12.76 10.20 -16.92
CA ARG A 109 12.14 10.91 -15.81
C ARG A 109 12.06 10.02 -14.56
N PRO A 110 12.15 10.60 -13.36
CA PRO A 110 11.86 9.86 -12.13
C PRO A 110 10.41 9.36 -12.12
N ALA A 111 10.12 8.41 -11.22
CA ALA A 111 8.74 8.11 -10.90
C ALA A 111 8.08 9.35 -10.29
N PRO A 112 6.83 9.68 -10.68
CA PRO A 112 6.10 10.77 -10.05
C PRO A 112 5.96 10.50 -8.55
N ASP A 113 5.97 11.55 -7.74
CA ASP A 113 5.57 11.44 -6.34
C ASP A 113 4.05 11.12 -6.21
N LEU A 114 3.55 10.92 -4.99
CA LEU A 114 2.17 10.50 -4.80
C LEU A 114 1.19 11.60 -5.23
N LEU A 115 1.53 12.86 -4.93
CA LEU A 115 0.74 14.03 -5.29
C LEU A 115 0.67 14.23 -6.82
N GLU A 116 1.81 14.15 -7.49
CA GLU A 116 1.94 14.19 -8.95
C GLU A 116 1.15 13.07 -9.61
N SER A 117 1.24 11.84 -9.07
CA SER A 117 0.50 10.68 -9.57
C SER A 117 -1.01 10.90 -9.52
N LEU A 118 -1.53 11.35 -8.36
CA LEU A 118 -2.96 11.63 -8.19
C LEU A 118 -3.46 12.74 -9.12
N ARG A 119 -2.66 13.80 -9.30
CA ARG A 119 -3.00 14.90 -10.23
C ARG A 119 -2.98 14.44 -11.68
N ALA A 120 -2.03 13.60 -12.06
CA ALA A 120 -1.96 13.02 -13.41
C ALA A 120 -3.14 12.08 -13.72
N GLU A 121 -3.72 11.46 -12.69
CA GLU A 121 -4.96 10.68 -12.78
C GLU A 121 -6.22 11.58 -12.89
N GLY A 122 -6.07 12.91 -12.84
CA GLY A 122 -7.16 13.88 -12.96
C GLY A 122 -7.88 14.19 -11.65
N HIS A 123 -7.30 13.81 -10.51
CA HIS A 123 -7.92 14.06 -9.21
C HIS A 123 -7.65 15.49 -8.70
N THR A 124 -8.65 16.06 -8.02
CA THR A 124 -8.46 17.26 -7.18
C THR A 124 -7.83 16.82 -5.86
N VAL A 125 -6.67 17.39 -5.52
CA VAL A 125 -5.90 17.00 -4.34
C VAL A 125 -5.57 18.22 -3.49
N ARG A 126 -5.94 18.18 -2.21
CA ARG A 126 -5.60 19.17 -1.20
C ARG A 126 -4.41 18.68 -0.36
N SER A 127 -3.28 19.36 -0.49
CA SER A 127 -2.12 19.11 0.37
C SER A 127 -2.34 19.77 1.73
N LEU A 128 -2.24 18.97 2.79
CA LEU A 128 -2.44 19.38 4.16
C LEU A 128 -1.12 19.87 4.79
N ARG A 129 -1.26 20.80 5.73
CA ARG A 129 -0.19 21.22 6.63
C ARG A 129 -0.06 20.20 7.74
N VAL A 130 1.11 20.16 8.37
CA VAL A 130 1.42 19.22 9.47
C VAL A 130 0.45 19.32 10.66
N THR A 131 -0.12 20.50 10.89
CA THR A 131 -1.07 20.79 11.96
C THR A 131 -2.51 20.38 11.64
N ASP A 132 -2.82 20.09 10.38
CA ASP A 132 -4.17 19.68 9.99
C ASP A 132 -4.50 18.32 10.57
N ARG A 133 -5.77 18.14 10.92
CA ARG A 133 -6.28 16.95 11.61
C ARG A 133 -7.26 16.15 10.76
N ASP A 134 -7.41 16.48 9.49
CA ASP A 134 -8.41 15.86 8.61
C ASP A 134 -8.16 14.36 8.40
N PHE A 135 -6.89 13.91 8.38
CA PHE A 135 -6.58 12.47 8.39
C PHE A 135 -7.08 11.77 9.66
N ASP A 136 -6.84 12.39 10.82
CA ASP A 136 -7.23 11.83 12.11
C ASP A 136 -8.76 11.79 12.21
N GLN A 137 -9.44 12.87 11.79
CA GLN A 137 -10.90 12.95 11.75
C GLN A 137 -11.54 11.97 10.76
N ALA A 138 -10.86 11.65 9.66
CA ALA A 138 -11.35 10.71 8.66
C ALA A 138 -11.10 9.24 9.02
N GLY A 139 -10.36 8.96 10.11
CA GLY A 139 -10.10 7.61 10.61
C GLY A 139 -8.81 6.97 10.09
N TRP A 140 -7.74 7.75 9.90
CA TRP A 140 -6.45 7.22 9.42
C TRP A 140 -5.83 6.20 10.37
N ASP A 141 -5.89 6.43 11.69
CA ASP A 141 -5.24 5.56 12.66
C ASP A 141 -5.93 4.18 12.68
N GLU A 142 -7.27 4.14 12.57
CA GLU A 142 -8.06 2.93 12.43
C GLU A 142 -7.71 2.19 11.13
N LEU A 143 -7.61 2.90 9.99
CA LEU A 143 -7.21 2.28 8.72
C LEU A 143 -5.78 1.71 8.78
N ALA A 144 -4.87 2.41 9.46
CA ALA A 144 -3.50 1.94 9.64
C ALA A 144 -3.44 0.70 10.54
N GLU A 145 -4.30 0.61 11.55
CA GLU A 145 -4.47 -0.56 12.41
C GLU A 145 -5.08 -1.74 11.64
N GLU A 146 -6.14 -1.53 10.85
CA GLU A 146 -6.70 -2.52 9.92
C GLU A 146 -5.62 -3.04 8.95
N ALA A 147 -4.79 -2.14 8.40
CA ALA A 147 -3.70 -2.52 7.51
C ALA A 147 -2.60 -3.34 8.21
N LEU A 148 -2.31 -3.03 9.49
CA LEU A 148 -1.26 -3.70 10.24
C LEU A 148 -1.71 -5.07 10.76
N SER A 149 -2.94 -5.16 11.26
CA SER A 149 -3.56 -6.39 11.77
C SER A 149 -4.01 -7.32 10.62
N GLY A 150 -4.49 -6.73 9.53
CA GLY A 150 -5.22 -7.45 8.49
C GLY A 150 -6.67 -7.72 8.88
N GLU A 151 -7.17 -7.21 10.00
CA GLU A 151 -8.52 -7.49 10.49
C GLU A 151 -9.45 -6.30 10.26
N ILE A 152 -10.65 -6.55 9.72
CA ILE A 152 -11.70 -5.53 9.53
C ILE A 152 -13.01 -6.07 10.07
N ALA A 153 -13.54 -5.42 11.11
CA ALA A 153 -14.86 -5.75 11.63
C ALA A 153 -15.98 -5.24 10.72
N PHE A 154 -17.06 -6.00 10.61
CA PHE A 154 -18.31 -5.57 10.00
C PHE A 154 -19.50 -6.11 10.81
N ASP A 155 -20.71 -5.66 10.51
CA ASP A 155 -21.90 -6.11 11.25
C ASP A 155 -22.10 -7.63 11.08
N GLY A 156 -22.00 -8.36 12.19
CA GLY A 156 -22.12 -9.82 12.21
C GLY A 156 -20.83 -10.61 11.91
N GLY A 157 -19.67 -9.99 11.68
CA GLY A 157 -18.44 -10.74 11.43
C GLY A 157 -17.16 -9.90 11.27
N SER A 158 -16.12 -10.52 10.75
CA SER A 158 -14.84 -9.87 10.44
C SER A 158 -14.20 -10.44 9.18
N LEU A 159 -13.43 -9.61 8.48
CA LEU A 159 -12.55 -10.02 7.40
C LEU A 159 -11.14 -10.23 7.95
N ALA A 160 -10.46 -11.29 7.50
CA ALA A 160 -9.03 -11.48 7.71
C ALA A 160 -8.29 -11.39 6.36
N ILE A 161 -7.46 -10.36 6.21
CA ILE A 161 -6.74 -10.02 4.99
C ILE A 161 -5.28 -10.46 5.12
N THR A 162 -4.89 -11.46 4.34
CA THR A 162 -3.54 -12.04 4.38
C THR A 162 -2.82 -11.91 3.04
N PRO A 163 -1.82 -11.01 2.92
CA PRO A 163 -0.96 -10.92 1.75
C PRO A 163 -0.01 -12.13 1.64
N THR A 164 -0.12 -12.90 0.56
CA THR A 164 0.76 -14.04 0.26
C THR A 164 1.65 -13.76 -0.97
N PRO A 165 2.69 -14.58 -1.24
CA PRO A 165 3.50 -14.44 -2.45
C PRO A 165 2.73 -14.61 -3.78
N ALA A 166 1.57 -15.27 -3.75
CA ALA A 166 0.79 -15.55 -4.96
C ALA A 166 -0.36 -14.55 -5.14
N MET A 167 -1.09 -14.26 -4.07
CA MET A 167 -2.29 -13.42 -4.05
C MET A 167 -2.56 -12.87 -2.65
N THR A 168 -3.41 -11.87 -2.53
CA THR A 168 -3.99 -11.49 -1.23
C THR A 168 -5.20 -12.37 -0.96
N LEU A 169 -5.28 -13.00 0.21
CA LEU A 169 -6.46 -13.77 0.63
C LEU A 169 -7.31 -12.92 1.56
N ILE A 170 -8.63 -13.01 1.40
CA ILE A 170 -9.63 -12.42 2.29
C ILE A 170 -10.51 -13.57 2.79
N ASP A 171 -10.41 -13.87 4.08
CA ASP A 171 -11.25 -14.84 4.78
C ASP A 171 -12.37 -14.12 5.53
N ILE A 172 -13.49 -14.81 5.76
CA ILE A 172 -14.68 -14.24 6.42
C ILE A 172 -15.03 -15.08 7.64
N ASP A 173 -14.90 -14.46 8.80
CA ASP A 173 -15.24 -15.06 10.09
C ASP A 173 -16.55 -14.49 10.62
N GLY A 174 -17.40 -15.37 11.17
CA GLY A 174 -18.62 -14.96 11.84
C GLY A 174 -19.54 -16.13 12.18
N PRO A 175 -20.51 -15.93 13.09
CA PRO A 175 -21.48 -16.95 13.45
C PRO A 175 -22.50 -17.21 12.31
N PRO A 176 -23.18 -18.38 12.30
CA PRO A 176 -24.31 -18.63 11.41
C PRO A 176 -25.48 -17.69 11.71
N PRO A 177 -26.40 -17.46 10.74
CA PRO A 177 -26.53 -18.17 9.45
C PRO A 177 -25.57 -17.68 8.36
N LEU A 178 -24.83 -18.62 7.75
CA LEU A 178 -23.77 -18.32 6.76
C LEU A 178 -24.23 -17.52 5.53
N PRO A 179 -25.41 -17.77 4.92
CA PRO A 179 -25.87 -16.94 3.80
C PRO A 179 -25.97 -15.44 4.15
N ALA A 180 -26.42 -15.13 5.38
CA ALA A 180 -26.54 -13.74 5.83
C ALA A 180 -25.16 -13.14 6.12
N LEU A 181 -24.25 -13.90 6.74
CA LEU A 181 -22.86 -13.50 6.96
C LEU A 181 -22.15 -13.16 5.64
N CYS A 182 -22.25 -14.04 4.63
CA CYS A 182 -21.63 -13.81 3.32
C CYS A 182 -22.17 -12.55 2.63
N LEU A 183 -23.47 -12.27 2.75
CA LEU A 183 -24.06 -11.05 2.21
C LEU A 183 -23.61 -9.80 2.98
N ALA A 184 -23.49 -9.88 4.31
CA ALA A 184 -23.00 -8.79 5.16
C ALA A 184 -21.51 -8.48 4.92
N ALA A 185 -20.71 -9.47 4.54
CA ALA A 185 -19.30 -9.30 4.21
C ALA A 185 -19.07 -8.54 2.89
N VAL A 186 -20.00 -8.62 1.94
CA VAL A 186 -19.82 -8.04 0.59
C VAL A 186 -19.50 -6.53 0.61
N PRO A 187 -20.25 -5.67 1.32
CA PRO A 187 -19.91 -4.25 1.42
C PRO A 187 -18.56 -4.00 2.07
N ALA A 188 -18.20 -4.78 3.10
CA ALA A 188 -16.92 -4.67 3.79
C ALA A 188 -15.75 -5.00 2.84
N ILE A 189 -15.88 -6.07 2.04
CA ILE A 189 -14.88 -6.47 1.03
C ILE A 189 -14.74 -5.37 -0.03
N ALA A 190 -15.85 -4.92 -0.60
CA ALA A 190 -15.84 -3.91 -1.66
C ALA A 190 -15.22 -2.59 -1.17
N SER A 191 -15.50 -2.18 0.08
CA SER A 191 -14.90 -0.99 0.69
C SER A 191 -13.42 -1.17 1.02
N ALA A 192 -13.00 -2.35 1.47
CA ALA A 192 -11.61 -2.62 1.86
C ALA A 192 -10.64 -2.51 0.67
N LEU A 193 -11.06 -2.93 -0.54
CA LEU A 193 -10.20 -2.92 -1.72
C LEU A 193 -9.55 -1.55 -2.01
N PRO A 194 -10.32 -0.46 -2.23
CA PRO A 194 -9.74 0.86 -2.45
C PRO A 194 -9.17 1.49 -1.17
N ARG A 195 -9.78 1.26 0.00
CA ARG A 195 -9.30 1.80 1.29
C ARG A 195 -7.89 1.33 1.63
N LEU A 196 -7.56 0.09 1.31
CA LEU A 196 -6.26 -0.53 1.62
C LEU A 196 -5.33 -0.67 0.40
N ASP A 197 -5.68 -0.04 -0.73
CA ASP A 197 -4.97 -0.14 -2.02
C ASP A 197 -4.71 -1.59 -2.45
N ILE A 198 -5.68 -2.48 -2.22
CA ILE A 198 -5.58 -3.91 -2.56
C ILE A 198 -5.86 -4.09 -4.05
N ALA A 199 -4.88 -4.64 -4.76
CA ALA A 199 -4.94 -4.90 -6.18
C ALA A 199 -4.18 -6.19 -6.56
N GLY A 200 -4.20 -6.54 -7.84
CA GLY A 200 -3.55 -7.75 -8.35
C GLY A 200 -4.47 -8.95 -8.25
N SER A 201 -3.89 -10.10 -7.92
CA SER A 201 -4.66 -11.33 -7.69
C SER A 201 -5.15 -11.33 -6.25
N VAL A 202 -6.46 -11.44 -6.05
CA VAL A 202 -7.10 -11.54 -4.73
C VAL A 202 -8.01 -12.76 -4.72
N GLY A 203 -7.93 -13.56 -3.66
CA GLY A 203 -8.86 -14.65 -3.40
C GLY A 203 -9.75 -14.30 -2.23
N ILE A 204 -11.07 -14.43 -2.39
CA ILE A 204 -12.05 -14.28 -1.32
C ILE A 204 -12.56 -15.67 -1.00
N ASP A 205 -12.40 -16.10 0.25
CA ASP A 205 -12.87 -17.37 0.75
C ASP A 205 -14.17 -17.14 1.54
N PHE A 206 -15.32 -17.24 0.87
CA PHE A 206 -16.60 -17.23 1.58
C PHE A 206 -16.83 -18.58 2.26
N PRO A 207 -17.48 -18.61 3.44
CA PRO A 207 -18.01 -19.84 3.99
C PRO A 207 -18.77 -20.65 2.95
N SER A 208 -18.54 -21.96 2.90
CA SER A 208 -19.18 -22.83 1.92
C SER A 208 -20.71 -22.81 2.07
N LEU A 209 -21.40 -22.34 1.04
CA LEU A 209 -22.87 -22.31 0.99
C LEU A 209 -23.38 -23.54 0.21
N PRO A 210 -24.22 -24.41 0.81
CA PRO A 210 -24.70 -25.63 0.15
C PRO A 210 -25.66 -25.31 -1.01
N GLU A 211 -26.55 -24.34 -0.80
CA GLU A 211 -27.60 -23.99 -1.74
C GLU A 211 -27.08 -23.13 -2.89
N LYS A 212 -27.38 -23.53 -4.13
CA LYS A 212 -27.02 -22.77 -5.34
C LYS A 212 -27.61 -21.36 -5.33
N ARG A 213 -28.82 -21.22 -4.79
CA ARG A 213 -29.53 -19.93 -4.68
C ARG A 213 -28.73 -18.94 -3.83
N ASP A 214 -28.17 -19.39 -2.72
CA ASP A 214 -27.44 -18.52 -1.79
C ASP A 214 -26.10 -18.09 -2.40
N ARG A 215 -25.37 -19.02 -3.05
CA ARG A 215 -24.15 -18.67 -3.83
C ARG A 215 -24.44 -17.62 -4.89
N GLN A 216 -25.54 -17.79 -5.64
CA GLN A 216 -25.94 -16.84 -6.67
C GLN A 216 -26.30 -15.46 -6.09
N ALA A 217 -26.92 -15.42 -4.91
CA ALA A 217 -27.25 -14.17 -4.24
C ALA A 217 -25.99 -13.39 -3.84
N VAL A 218 -24.99 -14.08 -3.26
CA VAL A 218 -23.70 -13.47 -2.92
C VAL A 218 -22.95 -13.01 -4.18
N ASP A 219 -22.93 -13.83 -5.24
CA ASP A 219 -22.33 -13.46 -6.52
C ASP A 219 -22.97 -12.19 -7.12
N THR A 220 -24.29 -12.09 -7.08
CA THR A 220 -25.02 -10.91 -7.56
C THR A 220 -24.72 -9.70 -6.70
N ALA A 221 -24.73 -9.83 -5.37
CA ALA A 221 -24.41 -8.74 -4.45
C ALA A 221 -22.96 -8.26 -4.65
N LEU A 222 -22.01 -9.17 -4.76
CA LEU A 222 -20.59 -8.85 -4.98
C LEU A 222 -20.37 -8.19 -6.35
N ALA A 223 -21.05 -8.66 -7.40
CA ALA A 223 -20.99 -8.00 -8.71
C ALA A 223 -21.52 -6.55 -8.64
N ALA A 224 -22.64 -6.32 -7.95
CA ALA A 224 -23.19 -4.98 -7.77
C ALA A 224 -22.27 -4.08 -6.94
N ALA A 225 -21.66 -4.60 -5.86
CA ALA A 225 -20.77 -3.83 -5.00
C ALA A 225 -19.44 -3.46 -5.67
N LEU A 226 -18.99 -4.24 -6.66
CA LEU A 226 -17.79 -3.99 -7.45
C LEU A 226 -18.08 -3.21 -8.74
N ASP A 227 -19.34 -2.83 -9.00
CA ASP A 227 -19.69 -2.10 -10.21
C ASP A 227 -18.93 -0.78 -10.31
N GLY A 228 -18.50 -0.43 -11.52
CA GLY A 228 -17.62 0.72 -11.77
C GLY A 228 -16.15 0.55 -11.37
N MET A 229 -15.78 -0.49 -10.62
CA MET A 229 -14.38 -0.80 -10.33
C MET A 229 -13.71 -1.50 -11.51
N LYS A 230 -12.42 -1.19 -11.74
CA LYS A 230 -11.61 -1.86 -12.78
C LYS A 230 -11.08 -3.21 -12.27
N VAL A 231 -11.98 -4.14 -12.01
CA VAL A 231 -11.69 -5.47 -11.46
C VAL A 231 -12.41 -6.55 -12.27
N GLU A 232 -11.69 -7.61 -12.61
CA GLU A 232 -12.28 -8.83 -13.16
C GLU A 232 -12.59 -9.80 -12.03
N ARG A 233 -13.67 -10.57 -12.15
CA ARG A 233 -14.16 -11.46 -11.10
C ARG A 233 -14.61 -12.80 -11.68
N THR A 234 -14.29 -13.89 -10.98
CA THR A 234 -14.89 -15.20 -11.24
C THR A 234 -16.22 -15.37 -10.50
N ALA A 235 -17.12 -16.20 -11.00
CA ALA A 235 -18.26 -16.66 -10.21
C ALA A 235 -17.78 -17.44 -8.96
N MET A 236 -18.60 -17.49 -7.92
CA MET A 236 -18.35 -18.28 -6.73
C MET A 236 -18.36 -19.78 -7.08
N ASN A 237 -17.26 -20.46 -6.75
CA ASN A 237 -17.17 -21.89 -7.00
C ASN A 237 -17.96 -22.70 -5.94
N GLY A 238 -17.99 -24.03 -6.09
CA GLY A 238 -18.71 -24.92 -5.16
C GLY A 238 -18.18 -24.95 -3.72
N PHE A 239 -17.02 -24.36 -3.47
CA PHE A 239 -16.36 -24.29 -2.16
C PHE A 239 -16.44 -22.89 -1.53
N GLY A 240 -17.06 -21.91 -2.20
CA GLY A 240 -17.20 -20.54 -1.68
C GLY A 240 -16.11 -19.57 -2.15
N PHE A 241 -15.15 -20.02 -2.96
CA PHE A 241 -14.04 -19.17 -3.39
C PHE A 241 -14.40 -18.31 -4.60
N VAL A 242 -13.98 -17.05 -4.56
CA VAL A 242 -14.06 -16.07 -5.65
C VAL A 242 -12.68 -15.47 -5.89
N GLN A 243 -12.24 -15.42 -7.15
CA GLN A 243 -11.02 -14.72 -7.52
C GLN A 243 -11.34 -13.35 -8.11
N LEU A 244 -10.64 -12.32 -7.64
CA LEU A 244 -10.58 -11.01 -8.25
C LEU A 244 -9.21 -10.78 -8.89
N VAL A 245 -9.20 -10.12 -10.04
CA VAL A 245 -7.97 -9.73 -10.75
C VAL A 245 -8.06 -8.26 -11.15
N SER A 246 -7.10 -7.46 -10.71
CA SER A 246 -6.94 -6.07 -11.13
C SER A 246 -5.47 -5.74 -11.42
N ARG A 247 -5.22 -4.56 -11.99
CA ARG A 247 -3.86 -4.09 -12.27
C ARG A 247 -3.14 -3.76 -10.97
N LEU A 248 -1.97 -4.36 -10.76
CA LEU A 248 -1.10 -4.12 -9.61
C LEU A 248 0.10 -3.24 -9.98
N GLU A 249 0.15 -2.02 -9.43
CA GLU A 249 1.25 -1.08 -9.67
C GLU A 249 2.20 -0.93 -8.48
N ARG A 250 1.70 -1.13 -7.26
CA ARG A 250 2.43 -0.98 -6.00
C ARG A 250 1.91 -1.96 -4.93
N PRO A 251 2.68 -2.25 -3.88
CA PRO A 251 2.18 -3.03 -2.74
C PRO A 251 1.00 -2.34 -2.06
N SER A 252 -0.02 -3.11 -1.69
CA SER A 252 -1.12 -2.63 -0.85
C SER A 252 -0.64 -2.26 0.55
N LEU A 253 -1.45 -1.50 1.30
CA LEU A 253 -1.15 -1.13 2.69
C LEU A 253 -0.87 -2.38 3.55
N PRO A 254 -1.75 -3.42 3.57
CA PRO A 254 -1.49 -4.66 4.32
C PRO A 254 -0.21 -5.38 3.88
N ALA A 255 0.04 -5.46 2.57
CA ALA A 255 1.24 -6.13 2.06
C ALA A 255 2.52 -5.41 2.50
N ARG A 256 2.49 -4.07 2.49
CA ARG A 256 3.62 -3.24 2.89
C ARG A 256 3.85 -3.32 4.40
N PHE A 257 2.80 -3.19 5.21
CA PHE A 257 2.89 -3.18 6.66
C PHE A 257 3.27 -4.55 7.23
N ALA A 258 2.73 -5.64 6.69
CA ALA A 258 3.12 -7.00 7.08
C ALA A 258 4.61 -7.32 6.83
N ARG A 259 5.24 -6.65 5.85
CA ARG A 259 6.66 -6.85 5.51
C ARG A 259 7.59 -5.93 6.26
N HIS A 260 7.12 -4.75 6.60
CA HIS A 260 7.90 -3.72 7.25
C HIS A 260 7.15 -3.13 8.46
N PRO A 261 6.72 -3.94 9.44
CA PRO A 261 5.84 -3.46 10.51
C PRO A 261 6.54 -2.41 11.38
N ALA A 262 7.83 -2.58 11.66
CA ALA A 262 8.63 -1.57 12.36
C ALA A 262 8.82 -0.29 11.53
N GLY A 263 8.94 -0.40 10.21
CA GLY A 263 9.07 0.74 9.30
C GLY A 263 7.76 1.52 9.11
N ALA A 264 6.61 0.84 9.20
CA ALA A 264 5.29 1.48 9.24
C ALA A 264 5.11 2.22 10.57
N ALA A 265 5.36 1.55 11.70
CA ALA A 265 5.29 2.15 13.03
C ALA A 265 6.23 3.35 13.19
N ALA A 266 7.43 3.31 12.60
CA ALA A 266 8.39 4.42 12.59
C ALA A 266 7.81 5.68 11.93
N ARG A 267 7.18 5.54 10.76
CA ARG A 267 6.55 6.65 10.03
C ARG A 267 5.35 7.23 10.79
N MET A 268 4.53 6.37 11.37
CA MET A 268 3.42 6.79 12.25
C MET A 268 3.94 7.57 13.46
N LEU A 269 5.01 7.09 14.11
CA LEU A 269 5.65 7.78 15.24
C LEU A 269 6.21 9.14 14.84
N LEU A 270 6.93 9.22 13.71
CA LEU A 270 7.46 10.50 13.21
C LEU A 270 6.34 11.50 12.93
N ARG A 271 5.23 11.06 12.34
CA ARG A 271 4.08 11.93 12.13
C ARG A 271 3.46 12.43 13.43
N ARG A 272 3.29 11.55 14.43
CA ARG A 272 2.82 11.94 15.76
C ARG A 272 3.78 12.96 16.40
N ALA A 273 5.08 12.73 16.25
CA ALA A 273 6.12 13.63 16.75
C ALA A 273 6.08 15.02 16.10
N GLU A 274 5.89 15.09 14.78
CA GLU A 274 5.70 16.36 14.06
C GLU A 274 4.49 17.18 14.56
N ARG A 275 3.50 16.51 15.18
CA ARG A 275 2.25 17.12 15.64
C ARG A 275 2.27 17.54 17.12
N VAL A 276 3.34 17.24 17.88
CA VAL A 276 3.48 17.68 19.28
C VAL A 276 3.66 19.20 19.32
N GLN A 277 2.73 19.90 19.97
CA GLN A 277 2.68 21.36 20.00
C GLN A 277 3.39 21.96 21.23
N GLU A 278 3.45 21.19 22.31
CA GLU A 278 4.03 21.63 23.57
C GLU A 278 5.53 21.91 23.41
N PRO A 279 6.06 23.00 23.98
CA PRO A 279 7.47 23.38 23.84
C PRO A 279 8.40 22.43 24.62
N GLY A 280 9.67 22.38 24.22
CA GLY A 280 10.71 21.61 24.90
C GLY A 280 11.44 20.64 23.99
N VAL A 281 12.18 19.70 24.56
CA VAL A 281 12.80 18.59 23.81
C VAL A 281 11.70 17.65 23.32
N LEU A 282 11.79 17.24 22.06
CA LEU A 282 10.87 16.27 21.47
C LEU A 282 11.37 14.86 21.79
N HIS A 283 10.64 14.17 22.66
CA HIS A 283 11.01 12.85 23.18
C HIS A 283 10.18 11.76 22.50
N LEU A 284 10.83 10.91 21.71
CA LEU A 284 10.24 9.75 21.03
C LEU A 284 10.50 8.49 21.86
N ILE A 285 9.43 7.81 22.27
CA ILE A 285 9.51 6.58 23.06
C ILE A 285 8.91 5.43 22.25
N ALA A 286 9.67 4.38 21.98
CA ALA A 286 9.21 3.25 21.19
C ALA A 286 10.04 1.97 21.42
N PRO A 287 9.57 0.79 20.95
CA PRO A 287 10.40 -0.40 20.92
C PRO A 287 11.68 -0.23 20.09
N ALA A 288 12.74 -0.95 20.46
CA ALA A 288 14.04 -0.91 19.78
C ALA A 288 13.96 -1.11 18.26
N ALA A 289 13.05 -2.00 17.81
CA ALA A 289 12.87 -2.28 16.39
C ALA A 289 12.33 -1.08 15.61
N VAL A 290 11.45 -0.27 16.22
CA VAL A 290 10.88 0.93 15.61
C VAL A 290 11.94 2.02 15.54
N LEU A 291 12.68 2.25 16.64
CA LEU A 291 13.75 3.25 16.66
C LEU A 291 14.86 2.93 15.66
N ARG A 292 15.27 1.67 15.54
CA ARG A 292 16.25 1.22 14.52
C ARG A 292 15.74 1.38 13.08
N ALA A 293 14.42 1.43 12.88
CA ALA A 293 13.81 1.64 11.59
C ALA A 293 13.69 3.13 11.21
N ILE A 294 14.16 4.04 12.07
CA ILE A 294 14.25 5.49 11.79
C ILE A 294 15.71 5.83 11.43
N PRO A 295 16.00 6.10 10.15
CA PRO A 295 17.28 6.62 9.71
C PRO A 295 17.67 7.95 10.38
N GLY A 296 18.97 8.21 10.50
CA GLY A 296 19.46 9.44 11.15
C GLY A 296 19.09 10.73 10.41
N ASP A 297 19.00 10.68 9.09
CA ASP A 297 18.51 11.79 8.25
C ASP A 297 17.03 12.10 8.48
N TRP A 298 16.21 11.10 8.84
CA TRP A 298 14.81 11.32 9.22
C TRP A 298 14.69 12.02 10.57
N LEU A 299 15.53 11.68 11.55
CA LEU A 299 15.60 12.40 12.83
C LEU A 299 16.09 13.83 12.64
N ALA A 300 17.10 14.04 11.77
CA ALA A 300 17.58 15.37 11.42
C ALA A 300 16.49 16.21 10.73
N GLU A 301 15.72 15.61 9.82
CA GLU A 301 14.59 16.26 9.17
C GLU A 301 13.47 16.60 10.18
N LEU A 302 13.17 15.71 11.13
CA LEU A 302 12.20 15.98 12.19
C LEU A 302 12.65 17.15 13.06
N ALA A 303 13.92 17.17 13.48
CA ALA A 303 14.50 18.27 14.24
C ALA A 303 14.43 19.59 13.45
N ARG A 304 14.73 19.56 12.14
CA ARG A 304 14.65 20.73 11.25
C ARG A 304 13.23 21.25 11.10
N ARG A 305 12.24 20.37 10.88
CA ARG A 305 10.82 20.75 10.69
C ARG A 305 10.19 21.31 11.95
N THR A 306 10.55 20.76 13.11
CA THR A 306 9.99 21.16 14.40
C THR A 306 10.77 22.29 15.08
N GLY A 307 12.03 22.50 14.70
CA GLY A 307 12.94 23.43 15.37
C GLY A 307 13.35 22.96 16.77
N ARG A 308 13.28 21.66 17.04
CA ARG A 308 13.46 21.07 18.38
C ARG A 308 14.60 20.07 18.40
N GLU A 309 15.22 19.96 19.56
CA GLU A 309 16.09 18.82 19.87
C GLU A 309 15.23 17.54 19.94
N VAL A 310 15.73 16.45 19.35
CA VAL A 310 15.03 15.16 19.28
C VAL A 310 15.80 14.14 20.10
N VAL A 311 15.13 13.52 21.07
CA VAL A 311 15.69 12.45 21.91
C VAL A 311 14.85 11.19 21.72
N CYS A 312 15.51 10.04 21.61
CA CYS A 312 14.85 8.74 21.49
C CYS A 312 15.13 7.89 22.75
N GLU A 313 14.10 7.30 23.32
CA GLU A 313 14.19 6.34 24.42
C GLU A 313 13.60 4.99 23.98
N GLU A 314 14.40 3.93 24.11
CA GLU A 314 13.90 2.58 23.97
C GLU A 314 13.04 2.19 25.18
N ARG A 315 11.82 1.72 24.92
CA ARG A 315 10.96 1.14 25.96
C ARG A 315 10.56 -0.28 25.63
N THR A 316 11.01 -1.20 26.48
CA THR A 316 10.67 -2.62 26.39
C THR A 316 9.22 -2.87 26.78
N GLY A 317 8.58 -3.87 26.16
CA GLY A 317 7.19 -4.25 26.44
C GLY A 317 6.11 -3.49 25.69
N LEU A 318 6.44 -2.42 24.94
CA LEU A 318 5.49 -1.78 24.03
C LEU A 318 5.26 -2.66 22.79
N ALA A 319 4.00 -2.72 22.33
CA ALA A 319 3.69 -3.23 20.99
C ALA A 319 4.35 -2.35 19.92
N LEU A 320 4.56 -2.87 18.71
CA LEU A 320 5.21 -2.13 17.63
C LEU A 320 4.52 -0.78 17.33
N GLY A 321 3.19 -0.75 17.29
CA GLY A 321 2.40 0.48 17.09
C GLY A 321 2.25 1.37 18.33
N GLY A 322 2.72 0.91 19.50
CA GLY A 322 2.55 1.58 20.79
C GLY A 322 3.55 2.70 21.07
N GLY A 323 4.41 3.05 20.11
CA GLY A 323 5.32 4.18 20.23
C GLY A 323 4.57 5.52 20.23
N PHE A 324 5.08 6.48 21.00
CA PHE A 324 4.51 7.81 21.14
C PHE A 324 5.58 8.88 21.26
N ALA A 325 5.19 10.13 21.03
CA ALA A 325 6.05 11.30 21.13
C ALA A 325 5.44 12.32 22.10
N GLN A 326 6.29 12.99 22.86
CA GLN A 326 5.88 14.01 23.82
C GLN A 326 6.91 15.13 23.91
N ALA A 327 6.49 16.27 24.43
CA ALA A 327 7.40 17.34 24.83
C ALA A 327 7.86 17.11 26.27
N VAL A 328 9.16 17.26 26.53
CA VAL A 328 9.70 17.28 27.88
C VAL A 328 10.48 18.58 28.10
N ALA A 329 10.46 19.06 29.34
CA ALA A 329 11.32 20.17 29.74
C ALA A 329 12.80 19.78 29.54
N ARG A 330 13.63 20.78 29.22
CA ARG A 330 15.08 20.61 29.21
C ARG A 330 15.63 20.39 30.60
#